data_AF-A0A354GSR5-F1
#
_entry.id   AF-A0A354GSR5-F1
#
_cell.length_a   1.000
_cell.length_b   1.000
_cell.length_c   1.000
_cell.angle_alpha   90.00
_cell.angle_beta   90.00
_cell.angle_gamma   90.00
#
_symmetry.space_group_name_H-M   'P 1'
#
loop_
_entity.id
_entity.type
_entity.pdbx_description
1 polymer ?
#
loop_
_entity_poly.entity_id
_entity_poly.type
_entity_poly.pdbx_seq_one_letter_code
_entity_poly.pdbx_strand_id
1 'polypeptide(L)'
;MSDLSPLKGMKLVTFYCYGTPVSDLSPLKDMPLTYLHCDDTQVSDLSSLRGMKLESLDCSGTAVSDLSPLKDMPLTRLSCGGTQITDLSPLKDMPLTYLNCGGTKVSDLSPLKGMKLDMLLCSNTLVSDLSLLKDMPLKELFCDFKPERDADLLRSIKTLATINYQSAAEFWKEVDAKLLEKKP
;
A
#
# COMPACT_ATOMS: atom_id res chain seq x y z
N MET A 1 22.45 -8.13 -9.09
CA MET A 1 23.31 -7.47 -8.08
C MET A 1 22.77 -7.87 -6.71
N SER A 2 23.63 -8.24 -5.75
CA SER A 2 23.19 -8.63 -4.39
C SER A 2 23.80 -7.73 -3.29
N ASP A 3 25.02 -7.23 -3.52
CA ASP A 3 25.75 -6.40 -2.58
C ASP A 3 25.65 -4.92 -2.95
N LEU A 4 25.16 -4.10 -2.01
CA LEU A 4 25.05 -2.65 -2.14
C LEU A 4 26.24 -1.90 -1.53
N SER A 5 27.19 -2.60 -0.90
CA SER A 5 28.36 -1.98 -0.25
C SER A 5 29.16 -1.02 -1.15
N PRO A 6 29.31 -1.25 -2.48
CA PRO A 6 30.01 -0.31 -3.36
C PRO A 6 29.30 1.04 -3.53
N LEU A 7 28.02 1.14 -3.16
CA LEU A 7 27.25 2.39 -3.25
C LEU A 7 27.49 3.31 -2.04
N LYS A 8 28.09 2.80 -0.96
CA LYS A 8 28.22 3.54 0.29
C LYS A 8 28.87 4.92 0.07
N GLY A 9 28.20 5.97 0.55
CA GLY A 9 28.66 7.36 0.42
C GLY A 9 28.34 8.04 -0.91
N MET A 10 27.71 7.33 -1.86
CA MET A 10 27.13 7.96 -3.03
C MET A 10 25.96 8.88 -2.66
N LYS A 11 25.67 9.85 -3.52
CA LYS A 11 24.56 10.80 -3.35
C LYS A 11 23.41 10.45 -4.29
N LEU A 12 22.89 9.24 -4.15
CA LEU A 12 21.76 8.77 -4.95
C LEU A 12 20.48 9.47 -4.48
N VAL A 13 19.65 9.87 -5.45
CA VAL A 13 18.29 10.42 -5.22
C VAL A 13 17.23 9.37 -5.48
N THR A 14 17.46 8.51 -6.48
CA THR A 14 16.58 7.41 -6.83
C THR A 14 17.42 6.14 -6.90
N PHE A 15 16.91 5.05 -6.34
CA PHE A 15 17.55 3.75 -6.43
C PHE A 15 16.55 2.64 -6.76
N TYR A 16 16.89 1.84 -7.76
CA TYR A 16 16.12 0.69 -8.21
C TYR A 16 16.99 -0.56 -8.03
N CYS A 17 16.53 -1.49 -7.20
CA CYS A 17 17.10 -2.83 -7.08
C CYS A 17 16.04 -3.92 -7.18
N TYR A 18 14.88 -3.61 -7.77
CA TYR A 18 13.77 -4.55 -7.90
C TYR A 18 14.15 -5.83 -8.65
N GLY A 19 13.56 -6.96 -8.24
CA GLY A 19 13.81 -8.28 -8.84
C GLY A 19 15.25 -8.79 -8.66
N THR A 20 16.00 -8.24 -7.71
CA THR A 20 17.38 -8.67 -7.40
C THR A 20 17.45 -9.42 -6.07
N PRO A 21 18.50 -10.24 -5.83
CA PRO A 21 18.69 -10.93 -4.55
C PRO A 21 19.20 -10.01 -3.42
N VAL A 22 19.00 -8.70 -3.50
CA VAL A 22 19.38 -7.76 -2.42
C VAL A 22 18.58 -8.11 -1.15
N SER A 23 19.26 -8.16 -0.02
CA SER A 23 18.64 -8.37 1.30
C SER A 23 19.05 -7.31 2.33
N ASP A 24 20.19 -6.65 2.13
CA ASP A 24 20.72 -5.63 3.04
C ASP A 24 20.65 -4.23 2.42
N LEU A 25 19.84 -3.36 3.03
CA LEU A 25 19.72 -1.96 2.67
C LEU A 25 20.66 -1.04 3.48
N SER A 26 21.43 -1.58 4.44
CA SER A 26 22.35 -0.81 5.28
C SER A 26 23.33 0.09 4.51
N PRO A 27 23.82 -0.27 3.31
CA PRO A 27 24.68 0.63 2.54
C PRO A 27 23.99 1.91 2.04
N LEU A 28 22.65 1.94 2.00
CA LEU A 28 21.85 3.10 1.60
C LEU A 28 21.59 4.10 2.73
N LYS A 29 21.95 3.74 3.96
CA LYS A 29 21.71 4.57 5.14
C LYS A 29 22.28 5.99 4.96
N ASP A 30 21.51 6.98 5.40
CA ASP A 30 21.85 8.41 5.36
C ASP A 30 22.03 9.00 3.94
N MET A 31 21.73 8.25 2.87
CA MET A 31 21.71 8.78 1.52
C MET A 31 20.54 9.75 1.31
N PRO A 32 20.68 10.74 0.41
CA PRO A 32 19.61 11.69 0.08
C PRO A 32 18.56 11.08 -0.87
N LEU A 33 18.18 9.81 -0.64
CA LEU A 33 17.17 9.13 -1.45
C LEU A 33 15.80 9.78 -1.25
N THR A 34 15.10 9.96 -2.36
CA THR A 34 13.68 10.36 -2.46
C THR A 34 12.81 9.19 -2.90
N TYR A 35 13.34 8.31 -3.77
CA TYR A 35 12.63 7.16 -4.31
C TYR A 35 13.45 5.89 -4.14
N LEU A 36 12.86 4.85 -3.53
CA LEU A 36 13.47 3.53 -3.38
C LEU A 36 12.51 2.45 -3.86
N HIS A 37 12.96 1.65 -4.83
CA HIS A 37 12.25 0.47 -5.32
C HIS A 37 13.11 -0.78 -5.07
N CYS A 38 12.70 -1.55 -4.07
CA CYS A 38 13.29 -2.83 -3.69
C CYS A 38 12.25 -3.96 -3.70
N ASP A 39 11.25 -3.84 -4.56
CA ASP A 39 10.23 -4.86 -4.80
C ASP A 39 10.82 -6.16 -5.37
N ASP A 40 10.21 -7.29 -5.04
CA ASP A 40 10.66 -8.64 -5.45
C ASP A 40 12.15 -8.92 -5.09
N THR A 41 12.59 -8.42 -3.93
CA THR A 41 13.91 -8.68 -3.36
C THR A 41 13.83 -9.56 -2.10
N GLN A 42 14.98 -9.88 -1.50
CA GLN A 42 15.07 -10.63 -0.24
C GLN A 42 15.10 -9.72 1.00
N VAL A 43 14.76 -8.44 0.85
CA VAL A 43 14.70 -7.50 1.96
C VAL A 43 13.65 -7.95 2.98
N SER A 44 14.00 -7.86 4.26
CA SER A 44 13.09 -8.12 5.38
C SER A 44 13.16 -7.05 6.47
N ASP A 45 14.25 -6.28 6.51
CA ASP A 45 14.49 -5.24 7.50
C ASP A 45 14.59 -3.87 6.84
N LEU A 46 13.73 -2.94 7.28
CA LEU A 46 13.72 -1.54 6.86
C LEU A 46 14.42 -0.61 7.85
N SER A 47 15.07 -1.13 8.91
CA SER A 47 15.68 -0.34 9.98
C SER A 47 16.69 0.70 9.49
N SER A 48 17.41 0.40 8.41
CA SER A 48 18.38 1.29 7.77
C SER A 48 17.73 2.51 7.10
N LEU A 49 16.43 2.46 6.82
CA LEU A 49 15.67 3.56 6.21
C LEU A 49 15.14 4.57 7.23
N ARG A 50 15.26 4.29 8.53
CA ARG A 50 14.68 5.11 9.60
C ARG A 50 15.16 6.56 9.50
N GLY A 51 14.20 7.49 9.47
CA GLY A 51 14.47 8.93 9.45
C GLY A 51 14.96 9.47 8.10
N MET A 52 15.04 8.63 7.05
CA MET A 52 15.30 9.11 5.70
C MET A 52 14.11 9.96 5.20
N LYS A 53 14.36 10.78 4.18
CA LYS A 53 13.35 11.68 3.59
C LYS A 53 12.78 11.11 2.29
N LEU A 54 12.45 9.82 2.31
CA LEU A 54 11.81 9.17 1.16
C LEU A 54 10.41 9.76 0.94
N GLU A 55 10.09 10.04 -0.32
CA GLU A 55 8.74 10.37 -0.78
C GLU A 55 8.01 9.10 -1.22
N SER A 56 8.71 8.15 -1.84
CA SER A 56 8.16 6.88 -2.30
C SER A 56 9.03 5.69 -1.90
N LEU A 57 8.37 4.65 -1.40
CA LEU A 57 8.96 3.34 -1.14
C LEU A 57 8.11 2.24 -1.76
N ASP A 58 8.75 1.37 -2.55
CA ASP A 58 8.20 0.09 -2.96
C ASP A 58 9.03 -1.06 -2.38
N CYS A 59 8.42 -1.84 -1.49
CA CYS A 59 8.97 -3.06 -0.92
C CYS A 59 8.02 -4.25 -1.13
N SER A 60 7.19 -4.20 -2.18
CA SER A 60 6.25 -5.27 -2.51
C SER A 60 6.96 -6.59 -2.80
N GLY A 61 6.34 -7.73 -2.51
CA GLY A 61 6.93 -9.04 -2.80
C GLY A 61 8.17 -9.40 -1.97
N THR A 62 8.46 -8.64 -0.91
CA THR A 62 9.58 -8.88 0.00
C THR A 62 9.14 -9.63 1.28
N ALA A 63 10.09 -9.95 2.16
CA ALA A 63 9.82 -10.60 3.44
C ALA A 63 9.59 -9.60 4.61
N VAL A 64 9.35 -8.32 4.30
CA VAL A 64 9.09 -7.29 5.31
C VAL A 64 7.84 -7.62 6.13
N SER A 65 7.93 -7.44 7.44
CA SER A 65 6.83 -7.64 8.39
C SER A 65 6.60 -6.47 9.34
N ASP A 66 7.58 -5.57 9.47
CA ASP A 66 7.54 -4.42 10.39
C ASP A 66 7.68 -3.10 9.64
N LEU A 67 6.68 -2.22 9.80
CA LEU A 67 6.68 -0.86 9.26
C LEU A 67 7.14 0.19 10.28
N SER A 68 7.49 -0.19 11.52
CA SER A 68 7.97 0.73 12.56
C SER A 68 9.19 1.59 12.16
N PRO A 69 10.07 1.18 11.23
CA PRO A 69 11.12 2.07 10.71
C PRO A 69 10.60 3.25 9.90
N LEU A 70 9.39 3.14 9.32
CA LEU A 70 8.79 4.15 8.46
C LEU A 70 8.03 5.25 9.21
N LYS A 71 7.79 5.05 10.51
CA LYS A 71 7.01 5.97 11.33
C LYS A 71 7.57 7.40 11.24
N ASP A 72 6.68 8.38 11.12
CA ASP A 72 6.96 9.81 11.04
C ASP A 72 7.76 10.25 9.79
N MET A 73 7.98 9.37 8.81
CA MET A 73 8.64 9.72 7.55
C MET A 73 7.69 10.50 6.61
N PRO A 74 8.22 11.35 5.72
CA PRO A 74 7.41 12.17 4.81
C PRO A 74 6.90 11.40 3.57
N LEU A 75 6.70 10.08 3.68
CA LEU A 75 6.26 9.25 2.56
C LEU A 75 4.87 9.68 2.09
N THR A 76 4.73 9.88 0.78
CA THR A 76 3.44 10.13 0.11
C THR A 76 2.95 8.87 -0.61
N ARG A 77 3.84 7.95 -0.96
CA ARG A 77 3.52 6.69 -1.62
C ARG A 77 4.22 5.51 -0.95
N LEU A 78 3.43 4.50 -0.57
CA LEU A 78 3.95 3.23 -0.04
C LEU A 78 3.31 2.06 -0.76
N SER A 79 4.13 1.17 -1.32
CA SER A 79 3.71 -0.15 -1.76
C SER A 79 4.43 -1.21 -0.94
N CYS A 80 3.64 -2.04 -0.24
CA CYS A 80 4.10 -3.15 0.57
C CYS A 80 3.25 -4.40 0.33
N GLY A 81 2.66 -4.52 -0.87
CA GLY A 81 1.81 -5.65 -1.23
C GLY A 81 2.59 -6.97 -1.26
N GLY A 82 1.94 -8.08 -0.93
CA GLY A 82 2.57 -9.42 -0.94
C GLY A 82 3.64 -9.63 0.14
N THR A 83 3.72 -8.75 1.14
CA THR A 83 4.63 -8.86 2.29
C THR A 83 3.97 -9.55 3.48
N GLN A 84 4.68 -9.68 4.61
CA GLN A 84 4.19 -10.32 5.84
C GLN A 84 3.60 -9.33 6.86
N ILE A 85 3.26 -8.12 6.42
CA ILE A 85 2.73 -7.07 7.29
C ILE A 85 1.35 -7.44 7.83
N THR A 86 1.14 -7.16 9.11
CA THR A 86 -0.14 -7.31 9.82
C THR A 86 -0.63 -5.99 10.43
N ASP A 87 0.28 -5.06 10.72
CA ASP A 87 0.00 -3.84 11.46
C ASP A 87 0.30 -2.58 10.62
N LEU A 88 -0.71 -1.73 10.48
CA LEU A 88 -0.60 -0.43 9.83
C LEU A 88 -0.46 0.73 10.82
N SER A 89 -0.40 0.47 12.13
CA SER A 89 -0.25 1.49 13.17
C SER A 89 0.95 2.44 12.95
N PRO A 90 2.10 2.02 12.38
CA PRO A 90 3.19 2.94 12.07
C PRO A 90 2.85 3.98 10.99
N LEU A 91 1.80 3.76 10.20
CA LEU A 91 1.37 4.64 9.12
C LEU A 91 0.43 5.76 9.56
N LYS A 92 -0.04 5.71 10.81
CA LYS A 92 -1.00 6.67 11.34
C LYS A 92 -0.47 8.10 11.17
N ASP A 93 -1.35 9.00 10.73
CA ASP A 93 -1.10 10.43 10.52
C ASP A 93 -0.01 10.77 9.47
N MET A 94 0.51 9.77 8.72
CA MET A 94 1.44 10.00 7.63
C MET A 94 0.77 10.69 6.42
N PRO A 95 1.51 11.46 5.61
CA PRO A 95 0.95 12.21 4.47
C PRO A 95 0.74 11.34 3.21
N LEU A 96 0.42 10.04 3.39
CA LEU A 96 0.23 9.12 2.28
C LEU A 96 -1.00 9.53 1.44
N THR A 97 -0.81 9.53 0.13
CA THR A 97 -1.87 9.64 -0.89
C THR A 97 -2.09 8.32 -1.61
N TYR A 98 -1.08 7.43 -1.60
CA TYR A 98 -1.12 6.10 -2.18
C TYR A 98 -0.66 5.06 -1.15
N LEU A 99 -1.48 4.02 -0.94
CA LEU A 99 -1.11 2.84 -0.17
C LEU A 99 -1.53 1.56 -0.89
N ASN A 100 -0.57 0.66 -1.08
CA ASN A 100 -0.83 -0.71 -1.46
C ASN A 100 -0.37 -1.66 -0.36
N CYS A 101 -1.33 -2.32 0.29
CA CYS A 101 -1.12 -3.40 1.25
C CYS A 101 -1.81 -4.70 0.81
N GLY A 102 -2.13 -4.85 -0.48
CA GLY A 102 -2.80 -6.03 -1.00
C GLY A 102 -1.95 -7.29 -0.85
N GLY A 103 -2.56 -8.45 -0.61
CA GLY A 103 -1.82 -9.70 -0.42
C GLY A 103 -1.04 -9.79 0.91
N THR A 104 -1.32 -8.90 1.87
CA THR A 104 -0.75 -8.95 3.23
C THR A 104 -1.72 -9.60 4.21
N LYS A 105 -1.34 -9.66 5.49
CA LYS A 105 -2.18 -10.21 6.58
C LYS A 105 -2.86 -9.11 7.40
N VAL A 106 -2.96 -7.89 6.86
CA VAL A 106 -3.66 -6.77 7.50
C VAL A 106 -5.14 -7.09 7.64
N SER A 107 -5.69 -6.85 8.83
CA SER A 107 -7.12 -6.98 9.12
C SER A 107 -7.77 -5.68 9.59
N ASP A 108 -6.98 -4.72 10.06
CA ASP A 108 -7.45 -3.46 10.62
C ASP A 108 -6.98 -2.26 9.78
N LEU A 109 -7.93 -1.47 9.31
CA LEU A 109 -7.69 -0.21 8.58
C LEU A 109 -7.85 1.03 9.48
N SER A 110 -8.15 0.87 10.78
CA SER A 110 -8.33 1.99 11.71
C SER A 110 -7.13 2.97 11.77
N PRO A 111 -5.86 2.54 11.57
CA PRO A 111 -4.74 3.47 11.48
C PRO A 111 -4.84 4.48 10.32
N LEU A 112 -5.63 4.15 9.27
CA LEU A 112 -5.81 4.99 8.09
C LEU A 112 -6.89 6.07 8.25
N LYS A 113 -7.63 6.03 9.36
CA LYS A 113 -8.79 6.91 9.59
C LYS A 113 -8.39 8.38 9.50
N GLY A 114 -9.07 9.13 8.64
CA GLY A 114 -8.85 10.57 8.46
C GLY A 114 -7.66 10.94 7.56
N MET A 115 -6.91 9.95 7.06
CA MET A 115 -5.86 10.19 6.07
C MET A 115 -6.46 10.64 4.72
N LYS A 116 -5.69 11.42 3.96
CA LYS A 116 -6.08 11.93 2.63
C LYS A 116 -5.59 10.99 1.51
N LEU A 117 -5.87 9.70 1.65
CA LEU A 117 -5.55 8.71 0.62
C LEU A 117 -6.43 8.95 -0.62
N ASP A 118 -5.78 9.06 -1.78
CA ASP A 118 -6.42 9.05 -3.09
C ASP A 118 -6.63 7.61 -3.57
N MET A 119 -5.69 6.71 -3.27
CA MET A 119 -5.69 5.33 -3.74
C MET A 119 -5.36 4.34 -2.62
N LEU A 120 -6.20 3.32 -2.48
CA LEU A 120 -5.99 2.20 -1.55
C LEU A 120 -6.14 0.86 -2.28
N LEU A 121 -5.09 0.05 -2.24
CA LEU A 121 -5.12 -1.35 -2.67
C LEU A 121 -5.03 -2.23 -1.41
N CYS A 122 -6.13 -2.91 -1.08
CA CYS A 122 -6.24 -3.82 0.07
C CYS A 122 -6.93 -5.15 -0.29
N SER A 123 -6.92 -5.55 -1.57
CA SER A 123 -7.35 -6.88 -2.01
C SER A 123 -6.46 -7.98 -1.47
N ASN A 124 -6.99 -9.19 -1.33
CA ASN A 124 -6.32 -10.35 -0.75
C ASN A 124 -5.74 -10.07 0.64
N THR A 125 -6.51 -9.39 1.50
CA THR A 125 -6.14 -9.13 2.90
C THR A 125 -7.12 -9.83 3.84
N LEU A 126 -6.97 -9.63 5.16
CA LEU A 126 -7.91 -10.11 6.16
C LEU A 126 -8.95 -9.03 6.56
N VAL A 127 -9.00 -7.91 5.81
CA VAL A 127 -9.90 -6.80 6.10
C VAL A 127 -11.35 -7.24 5.88
N SER A 128 -12.10 -7.21 6.98
CA SER A 128 -13.51 -7.59 6.98
C SER A 128 -14.45 -6.39 7.05
N ASP A 129 -14.00 -5.24 7.56
CA ASP A 129 -14.79 -4.01 7.70
C ASP A 129 -14.18 -2.87 6.89
N LEU A 130 -14.96 -2.33 5.96
CA LEU A 130 -14.60 -1.18 5.12
C LEU A 130 -15.28 0.12 5.59
N SER A 131 -16.07 0.10 6.66
CA SER A 131 -16.90 1.24 7.11
C SER A 131 -16.09 2.53 7.32
N LEU A 132 -14.84 2.40 7.76
CA LEU A 132 -13.88 3.50 7.93
C LEU A 132 -13.59 4.27 6.64
N LEU A 133 -13.75 3.65 5.47
CA LEU A 133 -13.49 4.26 4.17
C LEU A 133 -14.55 5.28 3.76
N LYS A 134 -15.73 5.26 4.39
CA LYS A 134 -16.88 6.11 4.02
C LYS A 134 -16.54 7.60 3.94
N ASP A 135 -15.73 8.08 4.87
CA ASP A 135 -15.40 9.50 5.02
C ASP A 135 -14.04 9.85 4.41
N MET A 136 -13.40 8.91 3.72
CA MET A 136 -12.10 9.12 3.09
C MET A 136 -12.27 9.65 1.65
N PRO A 137 -11.39 10.53 1.17
CA PRO A 137 -11.48 11.14 -0.16
C PRO A 137 -11.00 10.20 -1.29
N LEU A 138 -11.17 8.88 -1.13
CA LEU A 138 -10.63 7.87 -2.05
C LEU A 138 -11.21 8.06 -3.45
N LYS A 139 -10.33 8.06 -4.44
CA LYS A 139 -10.65 8.05 -5.87
C LYS A 139 -10.59 6.64 -6.43
N GLU A 140 -9.70 5.81 -5.89
CA GLU A 140 -9.48 4.45 -6.37
C GLU A 140 -9.40 3.47 -5.21
N LEU A 141 -10.20 2.41 -5.28
CA LEU A 141 -10.24 1.35 -4.28
C LEU A 141 -10.16 -0.02 -4.95
N PHE A 142 -9.23 -0.84 -4.46
CA PHE A 142 -9.11 -2.24 -4.85
C PHE A 142 -9.25 -3.09 -3.59
N CYS A 143 -10.31 -3.89 -3.53
CA CYS A 143 -10.67 -4.66 -2.35
C CYS A 143 -11.36 -5.99 -2.72
N ASP A 144 -11.43 -6.90 -1.75
CA ASP A 144 -12.16 -8.16 -1.88
C ASP A 144 -13.67 -7.90 -1.73
N PHE A 145 -14.27 -7.35 -2.78
CA PHE A 145 -15.65 -6.88 -2.80
C PHE A 145 -16.65 -8.01 -2.57
N LYS A 146 -17.57 -7.78 -1.63
CA LYS A 146 -18.72 -8.65 -1.32
C LYS A 146 -20.00 -7.81 -1.40
N PRO A 147 -20.91 -8.06 -2.36
CA PRO A 147 -22.10 -7.23 -2.58
C PRO A 147 -22.92 -6.98 -1.30
N GLU A 148 -23.19 -8.02 -0.53
CA GLU A 148 -23.99 -7.96 0.70
C GLU A 148 -23.37 -7.14 1.83
N ARG A 149 -22.04 -6.98 1.81
CA ARG A 149 -21.28 -6.26 2.82
C ARG A 149 -20.96 -4.83 2.38
N ASP A 150 -20.59 -4.67 1.12
CA ASP A 150 -19.87 -3.49 0.64
C ASP A 150 -20.70 -2.60 -0.26
N ALA A 151 -21.77 -3.10 -0.88
CA ALA A 151 -22.47 -2.40 -1.95
C ALA A 151 -22.97 -1.01 -1.53
N ASP A 152 -23.71 -0.93 -0.42
CA ASP A 152 -24.30 0.32 0.05
C ASP A 152 -23.23 1.32 0.50
N LEU A 153 -22.19 0.82 1.18
CA LEU A 153 -21.05 1.60 1.59
C LEU A 153 -20.32 2.20 0.38
N LEU A 154 -19.88 1.37 -0.56
CA LEU A 154 -19.10 1.84 -1.71
C LEU A 154 -19.93 2.74 -2.62
N ARG A 155 -21.25 2.50 -2.76
CA ARG A 155 -22.15 3.43 -3.46
C ARG A 155 -22.30 4.78 -2.76
N SER A 156 -22.10 4.84 -1.44
CA SER A 156 -22.14 6.09 -0.70
C SER A 156 -20.90 6.96 -0.90
N ILE A 157 -19.75 6.36 -1.26
CA ILE A 157 -18.49 7.07 -1.50
C ILE A 157 -18.49 7.66 -2.91
N LYS A 158 -18.93 8.91 -3.04
CA LYS A 158 -19.10 9.59 -4.35
C LYS A 158 -17.80 9.97 -5.04
N THR A 159 -16.67 9.93 -4.33
CA THR A 159 -15.36 10.25 -4.88
C THR A 159 -14.73 9.10 -5.67
N LEU A 160 -15.22 7.86 -5.49
CA LEU A 160 -14.68 6.69 -6.18
C LEU A 160 -14.93 6.78 -7.70
N ALA A 161 -13.85 6.95 -8.44
CA ALA A 161 -13.80 6.89 -9.89
C ALA A 161 -13.48 5.48 -10.39
N THR A 162 -12.64 4.74 -9.65
CA THR A 162 -12.21 3.38 -10.00
C THR A 162 -12.47 2.41 -8.84
N ILE A 163 -13.07 1.27 -9.15
CA ILE A 163 -13.26 0.15 -8.21
C ILE A 163 -12.78 -1.12 -8.91
N ASN A 164 -11.83 -1.84 -8.30
CA ASN A 164 -11.34 -3.13 -8.80
C ASN A 164 -10.99 -3.13 -10.30
N TYR A 165 -10.13 -2.20 -10.73
CA TYR A 165 -9.63 -2.04 -12.11
C TYR A 165 -10.66 -1.57 -13.15
N GLN A 166 -11.87 -1.21 -12.73
CA GLN A 166 -12.93 -0.71 -13.60
C GLN A 166 -13.36 0.70 -13.18
N SER A 167 -13.90 1.47 -14.13
CA SER A 167 -14.61 2.69 -13.73
C SER A 167 -15.79 2.32 -12.82
N ALA A 168 -16.12 3.19 -11.86
CA ALA A 168 -17.22 2.92 -10.93
C ALA A 168 -18.55 2.65 -11.66
N ALA A 169 -18.77 3.31 -12.81
CA ALA A 169 -19.97 3.09 -13.64
C ALA A 169 -20.01 1.67 -14.25
N GLU A 170 -18.89 1.20 -14.82
CA GLU A 170 -18.79 -0.15 -15.38
C GLU A 170 -18.90 -1.21 -14.28
N PHE A 171 -18.21 -0.99 -13.16
CA PHE A 171 -18.25 -1.87 -12.00
C PHE A 171 -19.69 -2.10 -11.50
N TRP A 172 -20.45 -1.02 -11.28
CA TRP A 172 -21.83 -1.15 -10.79
C TRP A 172 -22.76 -1.78 -11.83
N LYS A 173 -22.56 -1.50 -13.13
CA LYS A 173 -23.31 -2.17 -14.19
C LYS A 173 -23.14 -3.69 -14.15
N GLU A 174 -21.91 -4.17 -13.94
CA GLU A 174 -21.63 -5.60 -13.82
C GLU A 174 -22.19 -6.22 -12.53
N VAL A 175 -22.05 -5.53 -11.40
CA VAL A 175 -22.60 -5.99 -10.12
C VAL A 175 -24.12 -6.12 -10.20
N ASP A 176 -24.80 -5.11 -10.75
CA ASP A 176 -26.27 -5.11 -10.85
C ASP A 176 -26.78 -6.17 -11.82
N ALA A 177 -26.10 -6.40 -12.95
CA ALA A 177 -26.43 -7.49 -13.86
C ALA A 177 -26.35 -8.86 -13.16
N LYS A 178 -25.27 -9.12 -12.41
CA LYS A 178 -25.08 -10.38 -11.67
C LYS A 178 -26.10 -10.57 -10.54
N LEU A 179 -26.57 -9.49 -9.91
CA LEU A 179 -27.59 -9.56 -8.87
C LEU A 179 -28.98 -9.86 -9.44
N LEU A 180 -29.26 -9.44 -10.68
CA LEU A 180 -30.51 -9.76 -11.38
C LEU A 180 -30.55 -11.24 -11.82
N GLU A 181 -29.43 -11.79 -12.30
CA GLU A 181 -29.31 -13.21 -12.69
C GLU A 181 -29.47 -14.19 -11.52
N LYS A 182 -29.21 -13.75 -10.28
CA LYS A 182 -29.32 -14.57 -9.07
C LYS A 182 -30.71 -14.57 -8.43
N LYS A 183 -31.69 -13.84 -8.98
CA LYS A 183 -33.08 -13.89 -8.50
C LYS A 183 -33.77 -15.14 -9.08
N PRO A 184 -34.43 -15.97 -8.24
CA PRO A 184 -35.11 -17.18 -8.69
C PRO A 184 -36.30 -16.89 -9.61
#